data_AF-A0A8T7DUS9-F1
#
_entry.id   AF-A0A8T7DUS9-F1
#
_cell.length_a   1.000
_cell.length_b   1.000
_cell.length_c   1.000
_cell.angle_alpha   90.00
_cell.angle_beta   90.00
_cell.angle_gamma   90.00
#
_symmetry.space_group_name_H-M   'P 1'
#
loop_
_entity.id
_entity.type
_entity.pdbx_description
1 polymer ?
#
loop_
_entity_poly.entity_id
_entity_poly.type
_entity_poly.pdbx_seq_one_letter_code
_entity_poly.pdbx_strand_id
1 'polypeptide(L)' 'EPTGNLDRKNAELSLELILKLNQNYSTALIMVTHDMHIAEQLDTIYVLEDGRLQQQ' A
#
# COMPACT_ATOMS: atom_id res chain seq x y z
N GLU A 1 -0.62 -4.48 -7.85
CA GLU A 1 -0.53 -5.24 -6.58
C GLU A 1 0.80 -5.94 -6.44
N PRO A 2 1.66 -5.50 -5.50
CA PRO A 2 2.95 -6.14 -5.26
C PRO A 2 2.86 -7.40 -4.39
N THR A 3 1.74 -7.63 -3.68
CA THR A 3 1.59 -8.69 -2.67
C THR A 3 0.64 -9.83 -3.09
N GLY A 4 0.03 -9.77 -4.28
CA GLY A 4 -1.04 -10.71 -4.68
C GLY A 4 -0.64 -12.18 -4.82
N ASN A 5 0.66 -12.50 -4.82
CA ASN A 5 1.19 -13.87 -4.87
C ASN A 5 1.80 -14.34 -3.53
N LEU A 6 1.73 -13.53 -2.48
CA LEU A 6 2.26 -13.86 -1.15
C LEU A 6 1.12 -14.25 -0.21
N ASP A 7 1.39 -15.18 0.71
CA ASP A 7 0.51 -15.40 1.84
C ASP A 7 0.50 -14.16 2.76
N ARG A 8 -0.61 -13.96 3.47
CA ARG A 8 -0.88 -12.75 4.28
C ARG A 8 0.29 -12.33 5.16
N LYS A 9 0.94 -13.27 5.83
CA LYS A 9 2.06 -13.01 6.73
C LYS A 9 3.29 -12.45 5.99
N ASN A 10 3.62 -13.02 4.84
CA ASN A 10 4.75 -12.55 4.04
C ASN A 10 4.45 -11.21 3.34
N ALA A 11 3.18 -10.97 2.98
CA ALA A 11 2.74 -9.68 2.47
C ALA A 11 2.88 -8.56 3.52
N GLU A 12 2.45 -8.81 4.77
CA GLU A 12 2.58 -7.87 5.89
C GLU A 12 4.05 -7.55 6.18
N LEU A 13 4.92 -8.57 6.26
CA LEU A 13 6.36 -8.36 6.47
C LEU A 13 7.03 -7.57 5.35
N SER A 14 6.66 -7.85 4.09
CA SER A 14 7.19 -7.13 2.93
C SER A 14 6.76 -5.67 2.93
N LEU A 15 5.50 -5.39 3.26
CA LEU A 15 4.98 -4.04 3.40
C LEU A 15 5.73 -3.26 4.48
N GLU A 16 5.92 -3.86 5.66
CA GLU A 16 6.65 -3.23 6.76
C GLU A 16 8.07 -2.80 6.34
N LEU A 17 8.76 -3.66 5.58
CA LEU A 17 10.08 -3.34 5.03
C LEU A 17 10.03 -2.19 4.03
N ILE A 18 9.05 -2.19 3.12
CA ILE A 18 8.88 -1.11 2.13
C ILE A 18 8.60 0.23 2.83
N LEU A 19 7.75 0.24 3.87
CA LEU A 19 7.46 1.44 4.65
C LEU A 19 8.69 1.96 5.40
N LYS A 20 9.47 1.07 6.01
CA LYS A 20 10.74 1.44 6.66
C LYS A 20 11.73 2.04 5.66
N LEU A 21 11.84 1.47 4.46
CA LEU A 21 12.69 2.02 3.41
C LEU A 21 12.18 3.40 2.97
N ASN A 22 10.87 3.54 2.79
CA ASN A 22 10.28 4.81 2.40
C ASN A 22 10.63 5.93 3.39
N GLN A 23 10.48 5.67 4.70
CA GLN A 23 10.83 6.59 5.77
C GLN A 23 12.32 6.89 5.83
N ASN A 24 13.17 5.84 5.79
CA ASN A 24 14.63 5.99 5.91
C ASN A 24 15.24 6.79 4.75
N TYR A 25 14.71 6.63 3.54
CA TYR A 25 15.22 7.29 2.34
C TYR A 25 14.41 8.55 1.97
N SER A 26 13.38 8.90 2.74
CA SER A 26 12.49 10.05 2.48
C SER A 26 12.00 10.08 1.02
N THR A 27 11.52 8.93 0.55
CA THR A 27 11.03 8.78 -0.83
C THR A 27 9.52 8.93 -0.89
N ALA A 28 8.95 9.03 -2.09
CA ALA A 28 7.50 8.89 -2.28
C ALA A 28 7.16 7.43 -2.57
N LEU A 29 6.18 6.86 -1.86
CA LEU A 29 5.66 5.52 -2.09
C LEU A 29 4.22 5.63 -2.62
N ILE A 30 3.99 5.07 -3.81
CA ILE A 30 2.64 4.88 -4.35
C ILE A 30 2.38 3.38 -4.40
N MET A 31 1.29 2.95 -3.77
CA MET A 31 0.88 1.55 -3.71
C MET A 31 -0.52 1.37 -4.26
N VAL A 32 -0.72 0.30 -5.04
CA VAL A 32 -2.02 -0.12 -5.55
C VAL A 32 -2.35 -1.49 -4.95
N THR A 33 -3.47 -1.56 -4.22
CA THR A 33 -3.94 -2.75 -3.49
C THR A 33 -5.47 -2.82 -3.48
N HIS A 34 -6.03 -4.03 -3.51
CA HIS A 34 -7.44 -4.30 -3.17
C HIS A 34 -7.65 -4.53 -1.67
N ASP A 35 -6.58 -4.70 -0.89
CA ASP A 35 -6.64 -4.93 0.56
C ASP A 35 -6.68 -3.61 1.33
N MET A 36 -7.82 -3.30 1.94
CA MET A 36 -8.01 -2.10 2.75
C MET A 36 -7.13 -2.10 4.01
N HIS A 37 -6.79 -3.26 4.57
CA HIS A 37 -5.92 -3.34 5.73
C HIS A 37 -4.50 -2.83 5.44
N ILE A 38 -4.04 -3.00 4.19
CA ILE A 38 -2.78 -2.44 3.70
C ILE A 38 -2.93 -0.94 3.44
N ALA A 39 -4.02 -0.52 2.80
CA ALA A 39 -4.27 0.88 2.47
C ALA A 39 -4.32 1.77 3.74
N GLU A 40 -4.95 1.27 4.81
CA GLU A 40 -5.06 1.96 6.11
C GLU A 40 -3.70 2.19 6.81
N GLN A 41 -2.62 1.54 6.36
CA GLN A 41 -1.27 1.75 6.90
C GLN A 41 -0.53 2.90 6.20
N LEU A 42 -1.11 3.50 5.15
CA LEU A 42 -0.50 4.58 4.37
C LEU A 42 -1.07 5.94 4.76
N ASP A 43 -0.31 6.99 4.43
CA ASP A 43 -0.64 8.37 4.81
C ASP A 43 -1.87 8.92 4.06
N THR A 44 -2.10 8.46 2.83
CA THR A 44 -3.20 8.95 2.00
C THR A 44 -3.79 7.82 1.17
N ILE A 45 -5.11 7.76 1.16
CA ILE A 45 -5.87 6.72 0.48
C ILE A 45 -6.70 7.37 -0.62
N TYR A 46 -6.60 6.78 -1.81
CA TYR A 46 -7.48 7.10 -2.93
C TYR A 46 -8.18 5.83 -3.40
N VAL A 47 -9.49 5.92 -3.59
CA VAL A 47 -10.33 4.83 -4.10
C VAL A 47 -10.61 5.09 -5.57
N LEU A 48 -10.36 4.10 -6.41
CA LEU A 48 -10.68 4.14 -7.84
C LEU A 48 -12.02 3.43 -8.07
N GLU A 49 -13.07 4.20 -8.39
CA GLU A 49 -14.42 3.70 -8.65
C GLU A 49 -14.92 4.24 -9.99
N ASP A 50 -15.43 3.36 -10.87
CA ASP A 50 -15.91 3.71 -12.21
C ASP A 50 -14.95 4.60 -13.03
N GLY A 51 -13.64 4.33 -12.91
CA GLY A 51 -12.58 5.07 -13.59
C GLY A 51 -12.30 6.46 -13.01
N ARG A 52 -12.87 6.79 -11.85
CA ARG A 52 -12.66 8.05 -11.13
C ARG A 52 -11.93 7.80 -9.82
N LEU A 53 -10.85 8.54 -9.62
CA LEU A 53 -10.09 8.49 -8.38
C LEU A 53 -10.69 9.49 -7.38
N GLN A 54 -11.08 9.01 -6.21
CA GLN A 54 -11.66 9.82 -5.13
C GLN A 54 -10.79 9.70 -3.89
N GLN A 55 -10.56 10.81 -3.19
CA GLN A 55 -9.86 10.80 -1.91
C GLN A 55 -10.82 10.29 -0.84
N GLN A 56 -10.38 9.30 -0.06
CA GLN A 56 -11.13 8.78 1.08
C GLN A 56 -10.94 9.65 2.32
#